data_AF-A0A4U6QJZ4-F1
#
_entry.id   AF-A0A4U6QJZ4-F1
#
_cell.length_a   1.000
_cell.length_b   1.000
_cell.length_c   1.000
_cell.angle_alpha   90.00
_cell.angle_beta   90.00
_cell.angle_gamma   90.00
#
_symmetry.space_group_name_H-M   'P 1'
#
loop_
_entity.id
_entity.type
_entity.pdbx_description
1 polymer ?
#
loop_
_entity_poly.entity_id
_entity_poly.type
_entity_poly.pdbx_seq_one_letter_code
_entity_poly.pdbx_strand_id
1 'polypeptide(L)'
;MRDDGRRSGPGRWRWPSTRPVAVLLAGLLALTGCGPAAPDPSGFADAANAAVTTVLADLEDYWTATQPTIGGPAFVPPAGGYHPVDAAAGGAGALCVTRPAQISGNAFYCPDQDGLVWDSSALVPVLWGRGGAGSVAAAFAHEYGHAVQARVGPTPAQRSADPVRYPTLLIEAQADCYAGAFLAWLRDGGSTRERLDTADLLPSLQVLLDFRDPAGMVAVDPAAHGRGVDRLEFVLRGWGSGAAACRALTTTDLPSDRRTEDGGRPRYADPAGAVADAAPSLRRLVTGWPGGSAAVGDPPSPDAADLDAARPFGQFAAAAAAALATGHAVTGSDIGAACFAGAWTAAVTSAPTTGGLGAWAGDPDEALDLVRSRPGATTGQLVAFAAGWQHGPDGCR
;
A
#
# COMPACT_ATOMS: atom_id res chain seq x y z
N MET A 1 -25.91 -7.16 -56.81
CA MET A 1 -26.26 -8.22 -55.84
C MET A 1 -25.63 -7.85 -54.52
N ARG A 2 -26.50 -7.58 -53.53
CA ARG A 2 -26.35 -7.54 -52.07
C ARG A 2 -25.01 -7.08 -51.44
N ASP A 3 -25.13 -5.91 -50.85
CA ASP A 3 -24.43 -5.35 -49.69
C ASP A 3 -24.59 -6.28 -48.46
N ASP A 4 -23.52 -6.56 -47.72
CA ASP A 4 -23.56 -7.22 -46.41
C ASP A 4 -22.51 -6.60 -45.48
N GLY A 5 -22.97 -5.69 -44.64
CA GLY A 5 -22.21 -5.02 -43.60
C GLY A 5 -21.77 -5.98 -42.49
N ARG A 6 -20.47 -5.99 -42.19
CA ARG A 6 -19.94 -6.53 -40.94
C ARG A 6 -19.94 -5.44 -39.88
N ARG A 7 -20.88 -5.56 -38.94
CA ARG A 7 -20.83 -4.88 -37.65
C ARG A 7 -19.67 -5.45 -36.84
N SER A 8 -18.73 -4.59 -36.45
CA SER A 8 -17.72 -4.85 -35.42
C SER A 8 -18.42 -4.94 -34.06
N GLY A 9 -18.29 -6.08 -33.37
CA GLY A 9 -18.69 -6.22 -31.97
C GLY A 9 -17.65 -5.59 -31.02
N PRO A 10 -18.03 -5.28 -29.77
CA PRO A 10 -17.13 -4.67 -28.79
C PRO A 10 -15.99 -5.64 -28.43
N GLY A 11 -14.77 -5.10 -28.39
CA GLY A 11 -13.55 -5.84 -28.07
C GLY A 11 -13.60 -6.45 -26.68
N ARG A 12 -13.48 -7.77 -26.60
CA ARG A 12 -13.31 -8.49 -25.34
C ARG A 12 -11.92 -8.18 -24.79
N TRP A 13 -11.85 -7.51 -23.65
CA TRP A 13 -10.62 -7.37 -22.86
C TRP A 13 -10.12 -8.77 -22.49
N ARG A 14 -8.90 -9.11 -22.93
CA ARG A 14 -8.23 -10.37 -22.60
C ARG A 14 -7.08 -10.05 -21.65
N TRP A 15 -7.22 -10.50 -20.40
CA TRP A 15 -6.15 -10.43 -19.40
C TRP A 15 -4.97 -11.34 -19.83
N PRO A 16 -3.72 -10.84 -19.85
CA PRO A 16 -2.56 -11.70 -20.05
C PRO A 16 -2.40 -12.64 -18.84
N SER A 17 -2.09 -13.90 -19.11
CA SER A 17 -1.80 -14.90 -18.09
C SER A 17 -0.40 -14.68 -17.52
N THR A 18 -0.25 -13.87 -16.49
CA THR A 18 0.95 -13.90 -15.65
C THR A 18 0.83 -15.04 -14.64
N ARG A 19 1.95 -15.72 -14.41
CA ARG A 19 2.06 -16.76 -13.40
C ARG A 19 1.98 -16.10 -12.02
N PRO A 20 1.16 -16.58 -11.07
CA PRO A 20 1.17 -16.04 -9.73
C PRO A 20 2.53 -16.35 -9.08
N VAL A 21 3.20 -15.32 -8.56
CA VAL A 21 4.25 -15.52 -7.56
C VAL A 21 3.50 -15.85 -6.28
N ALA A 22 3.27 -17.15 -6.06
CA ALA A 22 2.81 -17.65 -4.77
C ALA A 22 3.93 -17.38 -3.75
N VAL A 23 3.75 -16.36 -2.90
CA VAL A 23 4.57 -16.20 -1.71
C VAL A 23 4.17 -17.33 -0.75
N LEU A 24 4.99 -18.38 -0.73
CA LEU A 24 4.91 -19.46 0.25
C LEU A 24 5.26 -18.91 1.64
N LEU A 25 4.27 -18.41 2.36
CA LEU A 25 4.36 -18.19 3.81
C LEU A 25 3.99 -19.50 4.52
N ALA A 26 4.94 -20.42 4.56
CA ALA A 26 4.85 -21.60 5.41
C ALA A 26 6.24 -21.96 5.94
N GLY A 27 6.49 -21.65 7.22
CA GLY A 27 7.63 -22.21 7.93
C GLY A 27 8.13 -21.32 9.05
N LEU A 28 7.65 -21.54 10.28
CA LEU A 28 8.44 -21.86 11.48
C LEU A 28 7.58 -21.58 12.72
N LEU A 29 6.99 -22.63 13.29
CA LEU A 29 6.64 -22.69 14.72
C LEU A 29 6.40 -24.16 15.09
N ALA A 30 7.49 -24.86 15.36
CA ALA A 30 7.45 -26.04 16.21
C ALA A 30 8.65 -25.95 17.15
N LEU A 31 8.37 -25.72 18.44
CA LEU A 31 8.93 -26.47 19.57
C LEU A 31 8.27 -26.01 20.88
N THR A 32 7.43 -26.90 21.42
CA THR A 32 7.08 -27.17 22.83
C THR A 32 7.02 -26.03 23.86
N GLY A 33 5.80 -25.73 24.30
CA GLY A 33 5.49 -25.07 25.57
C GLY A 33 3.99 -24.88 25.70
N CYS A 34 3.40 -25.20 26.86
CA CYS A 34 1.97 -25.07 27.12
C CYS A 34 1.54 -23.59 27.04
N GLY A 35 1.20 -23.13 25.84
CA GLY A 35 0.57 -21.83 25.58
C GLY A 35 -0.95 -21.97 25.58
N PRO A 36 -1.70 -20.84 25.66
CA PRO A 36 -3.15 -20.88 25.47
C PRO A 36 -3.47 -21.61 24.17
N ALA A 37 -4.53 -22.44 24.18
CA ALA A 37 -4.96 -23.20 23.02
C ALA A 37 -4.95 -22.32 21.77
N ALA A 38 -4.32 -22.79 20.70
CA ALA A 38 -4.37 -22.10 19.41
C ALA A 38 -5.85 -21.84 19.07
N PRO A 39 -6.21 -20.61 18.64
CA PRO A 39 -7.60 -20.27 18.37
C PRO A 39 -8.20 -21.27 17.38
N ASP A 40 -9.47 -21.62 17.58
CA ASP A 40 -10.22 -22.49 16.68
C ASP A 40 -10.17 -21.91 15.25
N PRO A 41 -9.56 -22.63 14.27
CA PRO A 41 -9.43 -22.14 12.90
C PRO A 41 -10.78 -21.83 12.25
N SER A 42 -11.84 -22.54 12.63
CA SER A 42 -13.20 -22.35 12.09
C SER A 42 -13.84 -21.07 12.64
N GLY A 43 -13.83 -20.88 13.96
CA GLY A 43 -14.32 -19.65 14.59
C GLY A 43 -13.55 -18.39 14.18
N PHE A 44 -12.25 -18.52 13.90
CA PHE A 44 -11.43 -17.43 13.34
C PHE A 44 -11.89 -17.04 11.93
N ALA A 45 -12.11 -18.03 11.05
CA ALA A 45 -12.57 -17.79 9.68
C ALA A 45 -13.98 -17.19 9.66
N ASP A 46 -14.88 -17.62 10.55
CA ASP A 46 -16.23 -17.07 10.66
C ASP A 46 -16.20 -15.59 11.09
N ALA A 47 -15.40 -15.26 12.11
CA ALA A 47 -15.23 -13.88 12.56
C ALA A 47 -14.63 -12.98 11.46
N ALA A 48 -13.62 -13.46 10.73
CA ALA A 48 -12.99 -12.73 9.65
C ALA A 48 -13.99 -12.44 8.50
N ASN A 49 -14.82 -13.42 8.12
CA ASN A 49 -15.86 -13.24 7.10
C ASN A 49 -17.02 -12.35 7.59
N ALA A 50 -17.37 -12.40 8.87
CA ALA A 50 -18.35 -11.48 9.46
C ALA A 50 -17.85 -10.02 9.43
N ALA A 51 -16.56 -9.79 9.64
CA ALA A 51 -15.95 -8.47 9.53
C ALA A 51 -16.09 -7.88 8.12
N VAL A 52 -15.93 -8.69 7.08
CA VAL A 52 -16.16 -8.25 5.68
C VAL A 52 -17.57 -7.71 5.50
N THR A 53 -18.58 -8.44 5.98
CA THR A 53 -19.98 -8.02 5.87
C THR A 53 -20.24 -6.70 6.59
N THR A 54 -19.64 -6.54 7.76
CA THR A 54 -19.77 -5.33 8.57
C THR A 54 -19.11 -4.13 7.89
N VAL A 55 -17.88 -4.30 7.39
CA VAL A 55 -17.14 -3.29 6.64
C VAL A 55 -17.88 -2.86 5.37
N LEU A 56 -18.48 -3.80 4.62
CA LEU A 56 -19.26 -3.48 3.43
C LEU A 56 -20.49 -2.61 3.75
N ALA A 57 -21.18 -2.90 4.85
CA ALA A 57 -22.29 -2.06 5.31
C ALA A 57 -21.82 -0.65 5.71
N ASP A 58 -20.68 -0.54 6.38
CA ASP A 58 -20.08 0.75 6.76
C ASP A 58 -19.63 1.55 5.53
N LEU A 59 -19.11 0.89 4.50
CA LEU A 59 -18.75 1.51 3.23
C LEU A 59 -19.98 2.05 2.50
N GLU A 60 -21.09 1.31 2.48
CA GLU A 60 -22.36 1.80 1.93
C GLU A 60 -22.86 3.04 2.67
N ASP A 61 -22.82 3.05 4.00
CA ASP A 61 -23.23 4.21 4.81
C ASP A 61 -22.33 5.42 4.53
N TYR A 62 -21.01 5.23 4.53
CA TYR A 62 -20.04 6.27 4.24
C TYR A 62 -20.24 6.86 2.84
N TRP A 63 -20.36 6.02 1.81
CA TRP A 63 -20.51 6.49 0.43
C TRP A 63 -21.88 7.08 0.13
N THR A 64 -22.93 6.62 0.82
CA THR A 64 -24.26 7.26 0.79
C THR A 64 -24.18 8.73 1.17
N ALA A 65 -23.43 9.05 2.23
CA ALA A 65 -23.22 10.42 2.66
C ALA A 65 -22.17 11.18 1.81
N THR A 66 -21.11 10.50 1.38
CA THR A 66 -19.89 11.16 0.85
C THR A 66 -19.89 11.34 -0.67
N GLN A 67 -20.41 10.40 -1.45
CA GLN A 67 -20.34 10.50 -2.91
C GLN A 67 -20.98 11.80 -3.47
N PRO A 68 -22.15 12.26 -2.98
CA PRO A 68 -22.74 13.51 -3.44
C PRO A 68 -21.90 14.74 -3.10
N THR A 69 -21.21 14.74 -1.96
CA THR A 69 -20.44 15.90 -1.48
C THR A 69 -19.17 16.12 -2.28
N ILE A 70 -18.63 15.05 -2.89
CA ILE A 70 -17.48 15.13 -3.81
C ILE A 70 -17.90 15.40 -5.26
N GLY A 71 -19.16 15.76 -5.49
CA GLY A 71 -19.72 16.09 -6.81
C GLY A 71 -20.09 14.86 -7.67
N GLY A 72 -20.32 13.71 -7.04
CA GLY A 72 -20.91 12.55 -7.68
C GLY A 72 -22.44 12.58 -7.68
N PRO A 73 -23.10 11.67 -8.40
CA PRO A 73 -24.55 11.46 -8.25
C PRO A 73 -24.87 10.91 -6.86
N ALA A 74 -26.17 10.79 -6.55
CA ALA A 74 -26.61 9.98 -5.40
C ALA A 74 -25.96 8.60 -5.47
N PHE A 75 -25.42 8.15 -4.33
CA PHE A 75 -24.77 6.85 -4.25
C PHE A 75 -25.79 5.73 -4.45
N VAL A 76 -25.35 4.70 -5.17
CA VAL A 76 -26.09 3.45 -5.36
C VAL A 76 -25.09 2.33 -5.12
N PRO A 77 -25.36 1.36 -4.24
CA PRO A 77 -24.47 0.21 -4.03
C PRO A 77 -24.17 -0.55 -5.34
N PRO A 78 -23.08 -1.32 -5.41
CA PRO A 78 -22.76 -2.21 -6.53
C PRO A 78 -23.93 -3.14 -6.88
N ALA A 79 -24.52 -2.97 -8.07
CA ALA A 79 -25.72 -3.71 -8.49
C ALA A 79 -25.46 -5.21 -8.71
N GLY A 80 -24.22 -5.57 -9.00
CA GLY A 80 -23.73 -6.95 -9.11
C GLY A 80 -23.57 -7.64 -7.76
N GLY A 81 -23.61 -6.92 -6.65
CA GLY A 81 -23.52 -7.48 -5.30
C GLY A 81 -22.11 -7.93 -4.88
N TYR A 82 -22.06 -8.75 -3.83
CA TYR A 82 -20.86 -9.15 -3.10
C TYR A 82 -20.67 -10.67 -3.16
N HIS A 83 -19.52 -11.13 -3.65
CA HIS A 83 -19.27 -12.54 -3.98
C HIS A 83 -18.03 -13.08 -3.26
N PRO A 84 -18.18 -13.65 -2.05
CA PRO A 84 -17.12 -14.46 -1.45
C PRO A 84 -16.93 -15.74 -2.27
N VAL A 85 -15.69 -16.07 -2.62
CA VAL A 85 -15.33 -17.27 -3.36
C VAL A 85 -14.29 -18.05 -2.58
N ASP A 86 -14.53 -19.33 -2.35
CA ASP A 86 -13.50 -20.24 -1.85
C ASP A 86 -12.65 -20.74 -3.02
N ALA A 87 -11.50 -20.09 -3.24
CA ALA A 87 -10.58 -20.44 -4.31
C ALA A 87 -9.95 -21.82 -4.10
N ALA A 88 -9.69 -22.20 -2.85
CA ALA A 88 -9.12 -23.50 -2.48
C ALA A 88 -10.07 -24.66 -2.77
N ALA A 89 -11.38 -24.44 -2.67
CA ALA A 89 -12.42 -25.38 -3.10
C ALA A 89 -12.69 -25.38 -4.62
N GLY A 90 -11.86 -24.69 -5.41
CA GLY A 90 -12.01 -24.60 -6.86
C GLY A 90 -13.07 -23.59 -7.32
N GLY A 91 -13.48 -22.66 -6.44
CA GLY A 91 -14.44 -21.61 -6.74
C GLY A 91 -14.00 -20.72 -7.90
N ALA A 92 -14.87 -20.59 -8.91
CA ALA A 92 -14.73 -19.72 -10.07
C ALA A 92 -16.10 -19.48 -10.71
N GLY A 93 -16.19 -18.55 -11.66
CA GLY A 93 -17.43 -18.22 -12.37
C GLY A 93 -18.26 -17.11 -11.71
N ALA A 94 -17.77 -16.52 -10.62
CA ALA A 94 -18.36 -15.33 -10.01
C ALA A 94 -17.83 -14.06 -10.68
N LEU A 95 -18.74 -13.22 -11.16
CA LEU A 95 -18.43 -11.93 -11.82
C LEU A 95 -17.34 -12.07 -12.90
N CYS A 96 -16.21 -11.37 -12.73
CA CYS A 96 -15.09 -11.34 -13.66
C CYS A 96 -14.05 -12.46 -13.43
N VAL A 97 -14.26 -13.34 -12.42
CA VAL A 97 -13.37 -14.46 -12.10
C VAL A 97 -13.78 -15.70 -12.88
N THR A 98 -12.92 -16.15 -13.80
CA THR A 98 -13.18 -17.35 -14.64
C THR A 98 -12.38 -18.57 -14.22
N ARG A 99 -11.33 -18.40 -13.41
CA ARG A 99 -10.45 -19.46 -12.91
C ARG A 99 -10.09 -19.20 -11.45
N PRO A 100 -9.97 -20.22 -10.58
CA PRO A 100 -9.67 -20.02 -9.16
C PRO A 100 -8.35 -19.27 -8.91
N ALA A 101 -7.34 -19.54 -9.74
CA ALA A 101 -6.04 -18.88 -9.65
C ALA A 101 -6.08 -17.35 -9.90
N GLN A 102 -7.16 -16.80 -10.47
CA GLN A 102 -7.29 -15.35 -10.64
C GLN A 102 -7.66 -14.66 -9.33
N ILE A 103 -8.45 -15.32 -8.48
CA ILE A 103 -8.96 -14.74 -7.23
C ILE A 103 -8.16 -15.17 -6.01
N SER A 104 -7.40 -16.27 -6.08
CA SER A 104 -6.62 -16.81 -4.96
C SER A 104 -5.78 -15.72 -4.26
N GLY A 105 -6.06 -15.49 -2.97
CA GLY A 105 -5.40 -14.48 -2.15
C GLY A 105 -5.67 -13.03 -2.57
N ASN A 106 -6.73 -12.76 -3.33
CA ASN A 106 -7.02 -11.46 -3.92
C ASN A 106 -8.51 -11.06 -3.79
N ALA A 107 -8.79 -9.78 -4.03
CA ALA A 107 -10.12 -9.19 -4.14
C ALA A 107 -10.18 -8.30 -5.38
N PHE A 108 -11.37 -8.13 -5.94
CA PHE A 108 -11.60 -7.25 -7.09
C PHE A 108 -12.96 -6.59 -7.01
N TYR A 109 -13.03 -5.34 -7.46
CA TYR A 109 -14.21 -4.79 -8.11
C TYR A 109 -14.23 -5.16 -9.61
N CYS A 110 -15.31 -5.81 -10.05
CA CYS A 110 -15.54 -6.17 -11.44
C CYS A 110 -16.41 -5.10 -12.15
N PRO A 111 -15.84 -4.20 -12.96
CA PRO A 111 -16.56 -3.03 -13.49
C PRO A 111 -17.70 -3.36 -14.46
N ASP A 112 -17.56 -4.42 -15.27
CA ASP A 112 -18.59 -4.80 -16.26
C ASP A 112 -19.83 -5.41 -15.60
N GLN A 113 -19.67 -5.97 -14.40
CA GLN A 113 -20.75 -6.59 -13.62
C GLN A 113 -21.16 -5.76 -12.40
N ASP A 114 -20.48 -4.63 -12.13
CA ASP A 114 -20.69 -3.73 -10.98
C ASP A 114 -20.80 -4.50 -9.64
N GLY A 115 -19.85 -5.38 -9.36
CA GLY A 115 -19.85 -6.18 -8.13
C GLY A 115 -18.45 -6.44 -7.61
N LEU A 116 -18.35 -6.78 -6.32
CA LEU A 116 -17.08 -7.15 -5.69
C LEU A 116 -17.00 -8.66 -5.53
N VAL A 117 -15.81 -9.22 -5.74
CA VAL A 117 -15.49 -10.63 -5.57
C VAL A 117 -14.18 -10.76 -4.82
N TRP A 118 -14.07 -11.71 -3.90
CA TRP A 118 -12.84 -11.91 -3.11
C TRP A 118 -12.64 -13.37 -2.74
N ASP A 119 -11.39 -13.72 -2.43
CA ASP A 119 -11.06 -15.01 -1.86
C ASP A 119 -11.37 -15.04 -0.36
N SER A 120 -12.47 -15.71 0.01
CA SER A 120 -12.88 -15.85 1.40
C SER A 120 -12.04 -16.85 2.19
N SER A 121 -11.29 -17.74 1.52
CA SER A 121 -10.53 -18.81 2.19
C SER A 121 -9.04 -18.50 2.37
N ALA A 122 -8.44 -17.65 1.52
CA ALA A 122 -7.03 -17.24 1.68
C ALA A 122 -6.84 -15.75 2.02
N LEU A 123 -7.53 -14.82 1.34
CA LEU A 123 -7.31 -13.39 1.55
C LEU A 123 -7.82 -12.95 2.92
N VAL A 124 -9.11 -13.18 3.19
CA VAL A 124 -9.78 -12.67 4.40
C VAL A 124 -9.09 -13.11 5.69
N PRO A 125 -8.67 -14.39 5.85
CA PRO A 125 -7.89 -14.81 7.02
C PRO A 125 -6.55 -14.08 7.17
N VAL A 126 -5.86 -13.77 6.06
CA VAL A 126 -4.58 -13.02 6.09
C VAL A 126 -4.81 -11.57 6.50
N LEU A 127 -5.85 -10.91 5.96
CA LEU A 127 -6.22 -9.55 6.35
C LEU A 127 -6.50 -9.49 7.86
N TRP A 128 -7.39 -10.36 8.32
CA TRP A 128 -7.80 -10.41 9.72
C TRP A 128 -6.63 -10.76 10.65
N GLY A 129 -5.75 -11.68 10.25
CA GLY A 129 -4.58 -12.07 11.04
C GLY A 129 -3.52 -10.97 11.18
N ARG A 130 -3.39 -10.06 10.20
CA ARG A 130 -2.39 -8.98 10.23
C ARG A 130 -2.84 -7.73 10.99
N GLY A 131 -4.10 -7.34 10.83
CA GLY A 131 -4.60 -6.08 11.42
C GLY A 131 -6.09 -6.10 11.74
N GLY A 132 -6.67 -7.29 11.94
CA GLY A 132 -8.07 -7.45 12.34
C GLY A 132 -9.05 -6.79 11.38
N ALA A 133 -10.11 -6.21 11.95
CA ALA A 133 -11.14 -5.48 11.21
C ALA A 133 -10.56 -4.30 10.43
N GLY A 134 -9.50 -3.65 10.92
CA GLY A 134 -8.87 -2.51 10.27
C GLY A 134 -8.17 -2.86 8.95
N SER A 135 -7.48 -4.00 8.87
CA SER A 135 -6.92 -4.49 7.60
C SER A 135 -7.99 -4.96 6.62
N VAL A 136 -9.09 -5.54 7.12
CA VAL A 136 -10.26 -5.84 6.29
C VAL A 136 -10.87 -4.55 5.75
N ALA A 137 -11.05 -3.54 6.60
CA ALA A 137 -11.54 -2.22 6.22
C ALA A 137 -10.66 -1.57 5.15
N ALA A 138 -9.33 -1.58 5.32
CA ALA A 138 -8.41 -0.98 4.37
C ALA A 138 -8.48 -1.65 2.98
N ALA A 139 -8.43 -2.98 2.93
CA ALA A 139 -8.48 -3.72 1.67
C ALA A 139 -9.84 -3.57 0.95
N PHE A 140 -10.95 -3.73 1.67
CA PHE A 140 -12.27 -3.63 1.05
C PHE A 140 -12.62 -2.18 0.70
N ALA A 141 -12.14 -1.18 1.44
CA ALA A 141 -12.34 0.21 1.08
C ALA A 141 -11.58 0.59 -0.20
N HIS A 142 -10.41 -0.02 -0.45
CA HIS A 142 -9.71 0.10 -1.72
C HIS A 142 -10.56 -0.46 -2.87
N GLU A 143 -11.03 -1.70 -2.78
CA GLU A 143 -11.88 -2.30 -3.80
C GLU A 143 -13.18 -1.51 -4.03
N TYR A 144 -13.79 -1.02 -2.96
CA TYR A 144 -14.98 -0.17 -3.04
C TYR A 144 -14.67 1.18 -3.69
N GLY A 145 -13.46 1.70 -3.50
CA GLY A 145 -12.94 2.88 -4.20
C GLY A 145 -13.07 2.75 -5.71
N HIS A 146 -12.81 1.56 -6.27
CA HIS A 146 -13.04 1.30 -7.69
C HIS A 146 -14.52 1.37 -8.10
N ALA A 147 -15.42 0.86 -7.26
CA ALA A 147 -16.86 1.00 -7.48
C ALA A 147 -17.31 2.46 -7.48
N VAL A 148 -16.72 3.29 -6.61
CA VAL A 148 -16.98 4.73 -6.54
C VAL A 148 -16.45 5.43 -7.78
N GLN A 149 -15.23 5.14 -8.23
CA GLN A 149 -14.69 5.71 -9.47
C GLN A 149 -15.55 5.38 -10.70
N ALA A 150 -16.16 4.19 -10.74
CA ALA A 150 -17.09 3.84 -11.82
C ALA A 150 -18.33 4.75 -11.86
N ARG A 151 -18.66 5.41 -10.74
CA ARG A 151 -19.78 6.35 -10.59
C ARG A 151 -19.36 7.82 -10.73
N VAL A 152 -18.22 8.22 -10.15
CA VAL A 152 -17.78 9.63 -10.08
C VAL A 152 -16.67 10.00 -11.06
N GLY A 153 -16.09 9.02 -11.73
CA GLY A 153 -14.98 9.17 -12.65
C GLY A 153 -13.61 8.93 -11.98
N PRO A 154 -12.61 8.48 -12.78
CA PRO A 154 -12.74 8.10 -14.19
C PRO A 154 -13.45 6.75 -14.36
N THR A 155 -14.46 6.73 -15.22
CA THR A 155 -15.25 5.54 -15.56
C THR A 155 -14.45 4.55 -16.41
N PRO A 156 -14.82 3.24 -16.45
CA PRO A 156 -14.15 2.26 -17.31
C PRO A 156 -14.04 2.69 -18.79
N ALA A 157 -15.07 3.36 -19.31
CA ALA A 157 -15.07 3.90 -20.67
C ALA A 157 -14.05 5.04 -20.84
N GLN A 158 -13.95 5.96 -19.87
CA GLN A 158 -12.96 7.04 -19.89
C GLN A 158 -11.52 6.50 -19.79
N ARG A 159 -11.29 5.53 -18.90
CA ARG A 159 -9.99 4.85 -18.76
C ARG A 159 -9.56 4.20 -20.07
N SER A 160 -10.48 3.48 -20.70
CA SER A 160 -10.23 2.80 -21.98
C SER A 160 -9.98 3.78 -23.13
N ALA A 161 -10.66 4.94 -23.12
CA ALA A 161 -10.54 5.95 -24.17
C ALA A 161 -9.23 6.75 -24.08
N ASP A 162 -8.70 6.96 -22.87
CA ASP A 162 -7.48 7.73 -22.64
C ASP A 162 -6.63 7.12 -21.49
N PRO A 163 -5.93 5.99 -21.76
CA PRO A 163 -5.12 5.31 -20.76
C PRO A 163 -3.84 6.09 -20.38
N VAL A 164 -3.50 7.15 -21.11
CA VAL A 164 -2.38 8.05 -20.76
C VAL A 164 -2.82 9.04 -19.69
N ARG A 165 -4.05 9.57 -19.81
CA ARG A 165 -4.65 10.45 -18.80
C ARG A 165 -5.13 9.68 -17.57
N TYR A 166 -5.56 8.45 -17.76
CA TYR A 166 -6.07 7.57 -16.70
C TYR A 166 -5.33 6.23 -16.66
N PRO A 167 -4.01 6.23 -16.41
CA PRO A 167 -3.24 4.99 -16.32
C PRO A 167 -3.71 4.19 -15.09
N THR A 168 -3.54 2.86 -15.12
CA THR A 168 -3.91 1.96 -13.99
C THR A 168 -3.40 2.50 -12.66
N LEU A 169 -2.12 2.91 -12.59
CA LEU A 169 -1.54 3.44 -11.35
C LEU A 169 -2.29 4.66 -10.78
N LEU A 170 -2.89 5.53 -11.61
CA LEU A 170 -3.72 6.63 -11.11
C LEU A 170 -5.01 6.10 -10.49
N ILE A 171 -5.58 5.05 -11.08
CA ILE A 171 -6.81 4.41 -10.60
C ILE A 171 -6.57 3.76 -9.24
N GLU A 172 -5.45 3.09 -9.07
CA GLU A 172 -5.02 2.47 -7.82
C GLU A 172 -4.71 3.50 -6.75
N ALA A 173 -3.95 4.54 -7.10
CA ALA A 173 -3.67 5.67 -6.20
C ALA A 173 -4.96 6.34 -5.67
N GLN A 174 -5.94 6.51 -6.55
CA GLN A 174 -7.25 7.02 -6.16
C GLN A 174 -8.00 6.07 -5.23
N ALA A 175 -7.95 4.76 -5.47
CA ALA A 175 -8.56 3.74 -4.62
C ALA A 175 -7.92 3.69 -3.22
N ASP A 176 -6.58 3.74 -3.15
CA ASP A 176 -5.83 3.88 -1.89
C ASP A 176 -6.20 5.15 -1.13
N CYS A 177 -6.31 6.28 -1.84
CA CYS A 177 -6.77 7.52 -1.23
C CYS A 177 -8.20 7.39 -0.70
N TYR A 178 -9.12 6.80 -1.46
CA TYR A 178 -10.47 6.57 -0.98
C TYR A 178 -10.52 5.65 0.24
N ALA A 179 -9.66 4.63 0.30
CA ALA A 179 -9.50 3.79 1.49
C ALA A 179 -9.07 4.63 2.70
N GLY A 180 -8.08 5.50 2.54
CA GLY A 180 -7.65 6.42 3.59
C GLY A 180 -8.76 7.33 4.11
N ALA A 181 -9.58 7.87 3.21
CA ALA A 181 -10.71 8.72 3.59
C ALA A 181 -11.79 7.96 4.40
N PHE A 182 -12.07 6.71 4.03
CA PHE A 182 -12.97 5.84 4.79
C PHE A 182 -12.41 5.47 6.16
N LEU A 183 -11.13 5.11 6.24
CA LEU A 183 -10.48 4.76 7.51
C LEU A 183 -10.48 5.95 8.48
N ALA A 184 -10.31 7.18 7.97
CA ALA A 184 -10.43 8.40 8.79
C ALA A 184 -11.87 8.60 9.31
N TRP A 185 -12.89 8.29 8.52
CA TRP A 185 -14.28 8.33 8.95
C TRP A 185 -14.59 7.28 10.05
N LEU A 186 -14.04 6.07 9.95
CA LEU A 186 -14.13 5.06 11.03
C LEU A 186 -13.46 5.53 12.32
N ARG A 187 -12.29 6.18 12.21
CA ARG A 187 -11.59 6.78 13.36
C ARG A 187 -12.43 7.85 14.04
N ASP A 188 -13.13 8.67 13.28
CA ASP A 188 -13.99 9.74 13.82
C ASP A 188 -15.32 9.24 14.39
N GLY A 189 -15.53 7.92 14.45
CA GLY A 189 -16.77 7.33 14.97
C GLY A 189 -17.94 7.47 14.00
N GLY A 190 -17.65 7.53 12.70
CA GLY A 190 -18.69 7.61 11.67
C GLY A 190 -19.59 6.38 11.61
N SER A 191 -19.10 5.22 12.04
CA SER A 191 -19.86 3.97 12.14
C SER A 191 -20.22 3.62 13.58
N THR A 192 -21.37 2.95 13.75
CA THR A 192 -21.76 2.28 15.00
C THR A 192 -21.38 0.80 15.04
N ARG A 193 -20.84 0.26 13.94
CA ARG A 193 -20.51 -1.16 13.79
C ARG A 193 -19.01 -1.39 13.99
N GLU A 194 -18.18 -0.75 13.17
CA GLU A 194 -16.72 -0.79 13.28
C GLU A 194 -16.15 0.55 13.75
N ARG A 195 -14.99 0.48 14.38
CA ARG A 195 -14.21 1.64 14.80
C ARG A 195 -12.73 1.35 14.55
N LEU A 196 -12.00 2.39 14.15
CA LEU A 196 -10.55 2.31 13.98
C LEU A 196 -9.84 3.26 14.94
N ASP A 197 -9.13 2.74 15.92
CA ASP A 197 -8.30 3.59 16.76
C ASP A 197 -7.01 3.97 15.99
N THR A 198 -6.44 5.14 16.30
CA THR A 198 -5.24 5.63 15.59
C THR A 198 -4.04 4.69 15.74
N ALA A 199 -3.94 3.98 16.87
CA ALA A 199 -2.90 2.98 17.10
C ALA A 199 -2.99 1.80 16.12
N ASP A 200 -4.18 1.51 15.61
CA ASP A 200 -4.43 0.38 14.71
C ASP A 200 -4.26 0.72 13.23
N LEU A 201 -4.00 2.00 12.89
CA LEU A 201 -3.78 2.39 11.50
C LEU A 201 -2.56 1.68 10.89
N LEU A 202 -1.42 1.68 11.56
CA LEU A 202 -0.23 0.97 11.05
C LEU A 202 -0.52 -0.52 10.77
N PRO A 203 -1.02 -1.32 11.74
CA PRO A 203 -1.45 -2.70 11.48
C PRO A 203 -2.43 -2.82 10.31
N SER A 204 -3.42 -1.93 10.24
CA SER A 204 -4.44 -1.92 9.18
C SER A 204 -3.85 -1.76 7.79
N LEU A 205 -2.84 -0.90 7.64
CA LEU A 205 -2.23 -0.58 6.36
C LEU A 205 -1.20 -1.61 5.90
N GLN A 206 -0.66 -2.45 6.81
CA GLN A 206 0.41 -3.40 6.44
C GLN A 206 0.08 -4.17 5.18
N VAL A 207 -1.16 -4.66 5.08
CA VAL A 207 -1.58 -5.48 3.94
C VAL A 207 -1.57 -4.73 2.61
N LEU A 208 -1.98 -3.46 2.57
CA LEU A 208 -1.89 -2.65 1.35
C LEU A 208 -0.41 -2.44 0.98
N LEU A 209 0.45 -2.22 1.97
CA LEU A 209 1.89 -2.04 1.74
C LEU A 209 2.62 -3.32 1.32
N ASP A 210 2.08 -4.49 1.70
CA ASP A 210 2.58 -5.80 1.31
C ASP A 210 2.13 -6.20 -0.10
N PHE A 211 0.92 -5.79 -0.51
CA PHE A 211 0.39 -5.92 -1.87
C PHE A 211 0.87 -4.77 -2.78
N ARG A 212 2.17 -4.46 -2.71
CA ARG A 212 2.82 -3.49 -3.59
C ARG A 212 3.35 -4.16 -4.86
N ASP A 213 3.61 -3.35 -5.87
CA ASP A 213 4.24 -3.82 -7.09
C ASP A 213 5.71 -4.18 -6.89
N PRO A 214 6.23 -5.18 -7.61
CA PRO A 214 7.66 -5.33 -7.77
C PRO A 214 8.24 -4.13 -8.55
N ALA A 215 9.53 -3.87 -8.39
CA ALA A 215 10.18 -2.81 -9.14
C ALA A 215 10.05 -2.99 -10.66
N GLY A 216 9.97 -1.86 -11.37
CA GLY A 216 9.86 -1.82 -12.83
C GLY A 216 8.46 -2.07 -13.37
N MET A 217 7.44 -2.30 -12.52
CA MET A 217 6.04 -2.29 -12.95
C MET A 217 5.70 -0.94 -13.59
N VAL A 218 5.09 -0.96 -14.78
CA VAL A 218 4.75 0.25 -15.53
C VAL A 218 3.34 0.72 -15.20
N ALA A 219 3.12 2.03 -15.17
CA ALA A 219 1.85 2.61 -14.70
C ALA A 219 0.59 2.23 -15.50
N VAL A 220 0.74 1.80 -16.75
CA VAL A 220 -0.38 1.35 -17.61
C VAL A 220 -0.60 -0.16 -17.55
N ASP A 221 0.23 -0.90 -16.80
CA ASP A 221 0.04 -2.34 -16.62
C ASP A 221 -1.29 -2.57 -15.89
N PRO A 222 -2.17 -3.46 -16.38
CA PRO A 222 -3.41 -3.78 -15.68
C PRO A 222 -3.22 -4.41 -14.30
N ALA A 223 -2.02 -4.87 -13.96
CA ALA A 223 -1.66 -5.46 -12.67
C ALA A 223 -0.88 -4.49 -11.76
N ALA A 224 -0.69 -3.23 -12.16
CA ALA A 224 -0.04 -2.24 -11.31
C ALA A 224 -0.93 -1.88 -10.11
N HIS A 225 -0.30 -1.66 -8.95
CA HIS A 225 -0.85 -1.13 -7.70
C HIS A 225 -0.05 0.07 -7.18
N GLY A 226 1.25 0.15 -7.52
CA GLY A 226 2.21 1.13 -7.02
C GLY A 226 3.20 0.56 -5.99
N ARG A 227 4.25 1.33 -5.68
CA ARG A 227 5.22 0.99 -4.63
C ARG A 227 4.60 1.18 -3.25
N GLY A 228 5.11 0.50 -2.24
CA GLY A 228 4.60 0.60 -0.88
C GLY A 228 4.58 2.04 -0.36
N VAL A 229 5.66 2.80 -0.59
CA VAL A 229 5.74 4.23 -0.21
C VAL A 229 4.69 5.09 -0.92
N ASP A 230 4.39 4.80 -2.18
CA ASP A 230 3.41 5.56 -2.96
C ASP A 230 1.98 5.26 -2.47
N ARG A 231 1.69 3.97 -2.22
CA ARG A 231 0.42 3.53 -1.64
C ARG A 231 0.17 4.17 -0.28
N LEU A 232 1.18 4.19 0.59
CA LEU A 232 1.11 4.85 1.89
C LEU A 232 0.77 6.34 1.74
N GLU A 233 1.44 7.03 0.81
CA GLU A 233 1.19 8.44 0.52
C GLU A 233 -0.27 8.70 0.14
N PHE A 234 -0.82 7.91 -0.78
CA PHE A 234 -2.19 8.11 -1.23
C PHE A 234 -3.21 7.81 -0.14
N VAL A 235 -3.02 6.73 0.63
CA VAL A 235 -3.83 6.46 1.83
C VAL A 235 -3.79 7.67 2.78
N LEU A 236 -2.61 8.19 3.11
CA LEU A 236 -2.48 9.30 4.05
C LEU A 236 -3.08 10.60 3.50
N ARG A 237 -3.03 10.82 2.19
CA ARG A 237 -3.72 11.94 1.53
C ARG A 237 -5.23 11.87 1.75
N GLY A 238 -5.84 10.70 1.55
CA GLY A 238 -7.25 10.48 1.81
C GLY A 238 -7.61 10.62 3.28
N TRP A 239 -6.78 10.04 4.15
CA TRP A 239 -6.94 10.12 5.60
C TRP A 239 -6.95 11.56 6.12
N GLY A 240 -6.07 12.42 5.59
CA GLY A 240 -5.94 13.82 6.01
C GLY A 240 -6.87 14.80 5.27
N SER A 241 -7.19 14.52 4.00
CA SER A 241 -7.86 15.49 3.11
C SER A 241 -9.23 15.05 2.59
N GLY A 242 -9.67 13.83 2.93
CA GLY A 242 -10.97 13.28 2.57
C GLY A 242 -11.12 12.93 1.08
N ALA A 243 -12.29 12.36 0.73
CA ALA A 243 -12.55 11.79 -0.59
C ALA A 243 -12.49 12.81 -1.75
N ALA A 244 -12.75 14.10 -1.50
CA ALA A 244 -12.67 15.13 -2.54
C ALA A 244 -11.23 15.26 -3.09
N ALA A 245 -10.23 15.18 -2.22
CA ALA A 245 -8.82 15.23 -2.61
C ALA A 245 -8.41 14.02 -3.45
N CYS A 246 -9.03 12.86 -3.21
CA CYS A 246 -8.83 11.63 -3.96
C CYS A 246 -9.38 11.75 -5.38
N ARG A 247 -10.61 12.25 -5.54
CA ARG A 247 -11.20 12.50 -6.87
C ARG A 247 -10.36 13.46 -7.71
N ALA A 248 -9.71 14.42 -7.06
CA ALA A 248 -8.89 15.44 -7.70
C ALA A 248 -7.51 14.93 -8.16
N LEU A 249 -7.11 13.71 -7.79
CA LEU A 249 -5.83 13.14 -8.22
C LEU A 249 -5.72 13.05 -9.74
N THR A 250 -4.55 13.40 -10.25
CA THR A 250 -4.17 13.31 -11.67
C THR A 250 -2.79 12.67 -11.81
N THR A 251 -2.34 12.47 -13.05
CA THR A 251 -1.01 11.91 -13.31
C THR A 251 0.15 12.79 -12.83
N THR A 252 -0.08 14.07 -12.52
CA THR A 252 0.96 14.93 -11.92
C THR A 252 1.19 14.63 -10.44
N ASP A 253 0.23 13.99 -9.78
CA ASP A 253 0.36 13.52 -8.40
C ASP A 253 1.08 12.16 -8.33
N LEU A 254 1.27 11.48 -9.46
CA LEU A 254 1.96 10.19 -9.48
C LEU A 254 3.48 10.38 -9.40
N PRO A 255 4.20 9.45 -8.75
CA PRO A 255 5.65 9.45 -8.74
C PRO A 255 6.22 9.46 -10.16
N SER A 256 7.20 10.33 -10.38
CA SER A 256 7.92 10.45 -11.65
C SER A 256 9.00 9.38 -11.83
N ASP A 257 9.44 8.78 -10.72
CA ASP A 257 10.49 7.77 -10.70
C ASP A 257 9.94 6.36 -10.97
N ARG A 258 10.42 5.76 -12.06
CA ARG A 258 10.04 4.40 -12.52
C ARG A 258 11.26 3.58 -12.90
N ARG A 259 12.36 3.73 -12.16
CA ARG A 259 13.58 2.96 -12.37
C ARG A 259 13.28 1.45 -12.32
N THR A 260 14.04 0.67 -13.08
CA THR A 260 14.01 -0.79 -12.99
C THR A 260 14.99 -1.26 -11.92
N GLU A 261 14.71 -2.39 -11.28
CA GLU A 261 15.73 -3.08 -10.47
C GLU A 261 16.86 -3.61 -11.38
N ASP A 262 18.11 -3.47 -10.91
CA ASP A 262 19.25 -4.09 -11.59
C ASP A 262 19.52 -5.49 -11.03
N GLY A 263 18.79 -6.48 -11.56
CA GLY A 263 19.21 -7.89 -11.61
C GLY A 263 19.48 -8.64 -10.30
N GLY A 264 19.11 -8.13 -9.13
CA GLY A 264 19.14 -8.85 -7.85
C GLY A 264 20.53 -9.21 -7.32
N ARG A 265 21.61 -8.57 -7.80
CA ARG A 265 22.96 -8.75 -7.24
C ARG A 265 23.19 -7.76 -6.11
N PRO A 266 23.73 -8.17 -4.95
CA PRO A 266 24.10 -7.23 -3.88
C PRO A 266 25.02 -6.11 -4.42
N ARG A 267 24.70 -4.85 -4.10
CA ARG A 267 25.55 -3.67 -4.36
C ARG A 267 26.79 -3.67 -3.49
N TYR A 268 26.63 -4.09 -2.24
CA TYR A 268 27.69 -4.13 -1.25
C TYR A 268 28.00 -5.57 -0.84
N ALA A 269 29.20 -5.83 -0.31
CA ALA A 269 29.57 -7.15 0.17
C ALA A 269 28.78 -7.57 1.42
N ASP A 270 28.42 -6.60 2.25
CA ASP A 270 27.73 -6.80 3.51
C ASP A 270 26.91 -5.53 3.89
N PRO A 271 26.07 -5.58 4.95
CA PRO A 271 25.34 -4.41 5.43
C PRO A 271 26.23 -3.23 5.84
N ALA A 272 27.45 -3.49 6.32
CA ALA A 272 28.38 -2.44 6.74
C ALA A 272 28.84 -1.58 5.56
N GLY A 273 29.01 -2.18 4.37
CA GLY A 273 29.26 -1.44 3.13
C GLY A 273 28.14 -0.47 2.76
N ALA A 274 26.87 -0.90 2.90
CA ALA A 274 25.72 -0.03 2.63
C ALA A 274 25.62 1.13 3.64
N VAL A 275 25.87 0.84 4.92
CA VAL A 275 25.93 1.87 5.98
C VAL A 275 27.05 2.87 5.73
N ALA A 276 28.23 2.40 5.30
CA ALA A 276 29.35 3.27 4.97
C ALA A 276 29.05 4.17 3.77
N ASP A 277 28.38 3.65 2.74
CA ASP A 277 27.97 4.43 1.56
C ASP A 277 26.87 5.47 1.87
N ALA A 278 26.05 5.24 2.90
CA ALA A 278 25.06 6.21 3.38
C ALA A 278 25.70 7.43 4.07
N ALA A 279 26.89 7.28 4.67
CA ALA A 279 27.46 8.31 5.54
C ALA A 279 27.64 9.70 4.87
N PRO A 280 28.11 9.81 3.60
CA PRO A 280 28.19 11.11 2.92
C PRO A 280 26.84 11.79 2.71
N SER A 281 25.78 11.06 2.36
CA SER A 281 24.44 11.64 2.16
C SER A 281 23.78 12.02 3.48
N LEU A 282 23.99 11.23 4.53
CA LEU A 282 23.57 11.55 5.89
C LEU A 282 24.20 12.85 6.39
N ARG A 283 25.53 13.01 6.27
CA ARG A 283 26.21 14.26 6.64
C ARG A 283 25.65 15.47 5.91
N ARG A 284 25.37 15.35 4.59
CA ARG A 284 24.74 16.43 3.81
C ARG A 284 23.35 16.78 4.33
N LEU A 285 22.52 15.78 4.64
CA LEU A 285 21.17 16.05 5.16
C LEU A 285 21.22 16.71 6.54
N VAL A 286 22.09 16.23 7.44
CA VAL A 286 22.29 16.83 8.78
C VAL A 286 22.69 18.29 8.66
N THR A 287 23.62 18.64 7.76
CA THR A 287 24.03 20.05 7.56
C THR A 287 22.91 20.97 7.09
N GLY A 288 21.92 20.42 6.37
CA GLY A 288 20.76 21.17 5.90
C GLY A 288 19.52 21.03 6.81
N TRP A 289 19.63 20.34 7.94
CA TRP A 289 18.46 20.03 8.77
C TRP A 289 17.98 21.27 9.55
N PRO A 290 16.68 21.62 9.50
CA PRO A 290 16.14 22.77 10.22
C PRO A 290 16.41 22.68 11.72
N GLY A 291 16.96 23.75 12.30
CA GLY A 291 17.26 23.81 13.74
C GLY A 291 18.50 23.02 14.19
N GLY A 292 19.21 22.34 13.29
CA GLY A 292 20.46 21.64 13.60
C GLY A 292 21.60 22.62 13.87
N SER A 293 22.25 22.50 15.04
CA SER A 293 23.54 23.14 15.28
C SER A 293 24.65 22.34 14.59
N ALA A 294 25.55 23.03 13.88
CA ALA A 294 26.66 22.49 13.07
C ALA A 294 27.75 21.71 13.85
N ALA A 295 27.38 20.67 14.60
CA ALA A 295 28.32 19.69 15.15
C ALA A 295 28.24 18.41 14.31
N VAL A 296 28.76 18.48 13.08
CA VAL A 296 28.83 17.32 12.18
C VAL A 296 29.95 16.39 12.67
N GLY A 297 29.59 15.47 13.54
CA GLY A 297 30.35 14.24 13.74
C GLY A 297 30.08 13.24 12.62
N ASP A 298 30.73 12.08 12.69
CA ASP A 298 30.31 10.95 11.85
C ASP A 298 28.91 10.48 12.27
N PRO A 299 28.06 10.04 11.32
CA PRO A 299 26.79 9.40 11.63
C PRO A 299 26.98 8.30 12.67
N PRO A 300 26.12 8.21 13.70
CA PRO A 300 26.19 7.14 14.67
C PRO A 300 26.02 5.78 13.95
N SER A 301 26.68 4.76 14.50
CA SER A 301 26.47 3.40 14.00
C SER A 301 25.03 2.96 14.32
N PRO A 302 24.34 2.27 13.39
CA PRO A 302 23.02 1.73 13.66
C PRO A 302 23.04 0.68 14.76
N ASP A 303 21.93 0.53 15.47
CA ASP A 303 21.75 -0.55 16.44
C ASP A 303 21.75 -1.92 15.74
N ALA A 304 22.32 -2.92 16.41
CA ALA A 304 22.37 -4.29 15.88
C ALA A 304 20.97 -4.87 15.64
N ALA A 305 19.98 -4.46 16.43
CA ALA A 305 18.58 -4.87 16.27
C ALA A 305 17.96 -4.31 14.97
N ASP A 306 18.24 -3.04 14.63
CA ASP A 306 17.74 -2.44 13.38
C ASP A 306 18.43 -3.06 12.16
N LEU A 307 19.72 -3.41 12.27
CA LEU A 307 20.43 -4.14 11.22
C LEU A 307 19.91 -5.57 11.04
N ASP A 308 19.49 -6.25 12.11
CA ASP A 308 18.85 -7.57 12.02
C ASP A 308 17.46 -7.48 11.38
N ALA A 309 16.66 -6.49 11.80
CA ALA A 309 15.34 -6.21 11.23
C ALA A 309 15.41 -5.84 9.73
N ALA A 310 16.49 -5.19 9.28
CA ALA A 310 16.70 -4.82 7.89
C ALA A 310 17.00 -6.01 6.96
N ARG A 311 17.50 -7.14 7.49
CA ARG A 311 18.00 -8.28 6.70
C ARG A 311 17.02 -8.82 5.65
N PRO A 312 15.71 -8.96 5.93
CA PRO A 312 14.77 -9.51 4.96
C PRO A 312 14.45 -8.56 3.80
N PHE A 313 14.72 -7.26 3.96
CA PHE A 313 14.27 -6.22 3.02
C PHE A 313 15.36 -5.83 2.03
N GLY A 314 16.62 -5.72 2.48
CA GLY A 314 17.74 -5.50 1.58
C GLY A 314 18.81 -4.54 2.11
N GLN A 315 19.70 -4.11 1.21
CA GLN A 315 20.86 -3.29 1.58
C GLN A 315 20.50 -1.82 1.79
N PHE A 316 19.43 -1.34 1.15
CA PHE A 316 18.94 0.00 1.41
C PHE A 316 18.26 0.07 2.77
N ALA A 317 17.57 -1.00 3.21
CA ALA A 317 17.08 -1.09 4.59
C ALA A 317 18.24 -0.98 5.60
N ALA A 318 19.37 -1.64 5.37
CA ALA A 318 20.54 -1.51 6.24
C ALA A 318 21.09 -0.07 6.29
N ALA A 319 21.11 0.63 5.15
CA ALA A 319 21.46 2.05 5.10
C ALA A 319 20.41 2.94 5.81
N ALA A 320 19.13 2.61 5.69
CA ALA A 320 18.05 3.31 6.39
C ALA A 320 18.13 3.15 7.92
N ALA A 321 18.70 2.05 8.43
CA ALA A 321 19.01 1.91 9.85
C ALA A 321 20.01 2.99 10.32
N ALA A 322 20.99 3.34 9.48
CA ALA A 322 21.90 4.46 9.76
C ALA A 322 21.18 5.80 9.73
N ALA A 323 20.22 5.97 8.82
CA ALA A 323 19.37 7.15 8.76
C ALA A 323 18.50 7.30 10.00
N LEU A 324 17.94 6.21 10.54
CA LEU A 324 17.18 6.22 11.79
C LEU A 324 18.06 6.58 12.99
N ALA A 325 19.24 5.97 13.13
CA ALA A 325 20.16 6.29 14.21
C ALA A 325 20.61 7.77 14.15
N THR A 326 20.95 8.25 12.95
CA THR A 326 21.30 9.66 12.72
C THR A 326 20.13 10.59 13.03
N GLY A 327 18.93 10.25 12.55
CA GLY A 327 17.71 11.01 12.79
C GLY A 327 17.35 11.10 14.27
N HIS A 328 17.53 10.02 15.03
CA HIS A 328 17.31 10.03 16.48
C HIS A 328 18.32 10.96 17.17
N ALA A 329 19.59 10.93 16.78
CA ALA A 329 20.61 11.85 17.30
C ALA A 329 20.31 13.33 16.96
N VAL A 330 19.72 13.60 15.80
CA VAL A 330 19.36 14.96 15.36
C VAL A 330 18.09 15.48 16.01
N THR A 331 17.07 14.63 16.14
CA THR A 331 15.70 15.03 16.51
C THR A 331 15.33 14.70 17.95
N GLY A 332 16.09 13.82 18.62
CA GLY A 332 15.83 13.38 19.99
C GLY A 332 14.58 12.53 20.18
N SER A 333 13.98 12.00 19.11
CA SER A 333 12.77 11.17 19.19
C SER A 333 12.67 10.15 18.06
N ASP A 334 11.92 9.07 18.28
CA ASP A 334 11.72 8.03 17.26
C ASP A 334 10.80 8.46 16.12
N ILE A 335 9.83 9.34 16.39
CA ILE A 335 8.99 9.96 15.35
C ILE A 335 9.84 10.89 14.48
N GLY A 336 10.68 11.73 15.09
CA GLY A 336 11.62 12.57 14.36
C GLY A 336 12.65 11.76 13.57
N ALA A 337 13.14 10.65 14.13
CA ALA A 337 14.02 9.72 13.44
C ALA A 337 13.37 9.10 12.19
N ALA A 338 12.09 8.69 12.30
CA ALA A 338 11.35 8.16 11.15
C ALA A 338 11.16 9.23 10.06
N CYS A 339 10.84 10.47 10.44
CA CYS A 339 10.74 11.57 9.48
C CYS A 339 12.08 11.87 8.80
N PHE A 340 13.16 11.91 9.57
CA PHE A 340 14.51 12.06 9.05
C PHE A 340 14.87 10.96 8.06
N ALA A 341 14.56 9.70 8.38
CA ALA A 341 14.78 8.57 7.47
C ALA A 341 13.98 8.72 6.17
N GLY A 342 12.72 9.15 6.22
CA GLY A 342 11.92 9.45 5.03
C GLY A 342 12.54 10.55 4.17
N ALA A 343 12.96 11.66 4.80
CA ALA A 343 13.61 12.79 4.12
C ALA A 343 14.96 12.40 3.49
N TRP A 344 15.74 11.55 4.17
CA TRP A 344 16.96 10.98 3.63
C TRP A 344 16.70 10.06 2.45
N THR A 345 15.71 9.17 2.55
CA THR A 345 15.31 8.29 1.46
C THR A 345 14.93 9.11 0.22
N ALA A 346 14.14 10.18 0.38
CA ALA A 346 13.79 11.09 -0.72
C ALA A 346 15.00 11.82 -1.33
N ALA A 347 15.92 12.29 -0.50
CA ALA A 347 17.13 12.98 -0.96
C ALA A 347 18.06 12.06 -1.75
N VAL A 348 18.19 10.80 -1.34
CA VAL A 348 19.08 9.83 -2.02
C VAL A 348 18.45 9.30 -3.30
N THR A 349 17.13 9.12 -3.36
CA THR A 349 16.43 8.58 -4.54
C THR A 349 16.16 9.64 -5.62
N SER A 350 16.15 10.93 -5.27
CA SER A 350 16.00 12.02 -6.23
C SER A 350 17.29 12.34 -7.01
N ALA A 351 18.45 11.99 -6.45
CA ALA A 351 19.75 12.18 -7.10
C ALA A 351 20.64 10.94 -6.89
N PRO A 352 20.26 9.77 -7.46
CA PRO A 352 20.95 8.52 -7.19
C PRO A 352 22.34 8.51 -7.83
N THR A 353 23.30 7.90 -7.14
CA THR A 353 24.59 7.54 -7.74
C THR A 353 24.41 6.26 -8.56
N THR A 354 24.98 6.18 -9.76
CA THR A 354 24.89 4.98 -10.60
C THR A 354 25.44 3.77 -9.85
N GLY A 355 24.57 2.77 -9.61
CA GLY A 355 24.93 1.54 -8.88
C GLY A 355 25.04 1.69 -7.36
N GLY A 356 24.75 2.86 -6.78
CA GLY A 356 24.76 3.11 -5.34
C GLY A 356 23.37 3.13 -4.70
N LEU A 357 23.28 3.70 -3.49
CA LEU A 357 22.00 3.91 -2.80
C LEU A 357 21.06 4.83 -3.59
N GLY A 358 19.77 4.49 -3.58
CA GLY A 358 18.68 5.23 -4.25
C GLY A 358 18.53 4.89 -5.72
N ALA A 359 19.47 4.14 -6.31
CA ALA A 359 19.46 3.83 -7.74
C ALA A 359 18.39 2.82 -8.14
N TRP A 360 17.86 2.03 -7.21
CA TRP A 360 16.87 0.99 -7.49
C TRP A 360 15.47 1.43 -7.09
N ALA A 361 14.47 0.99 -7.84
CA ALA A 361 13.07 1.37 -7.57
C ALA A 361 12.52 0.82 -6.24
N GLY A 362 13.06 -0.30 -5.74
CA GLY A 362 12.67 -0.89 -4.46
C GLY A 362 13.30 -0.21 -3.24
N ASP A 363 14.33 0.64 -3.41
CA ASP A 363 15.05 1.27 -2.30
C ASP A 363 14.12 2.03 -1.32
N PRO A 364 13.15 2.85 -1.77
CA PRO A 364 12.22 3.50 -0.85
C PRO A 364 11.38 2.52 -0.02
N ASP A 365 10.95 1.41 -0.62
CA ASP A 365 10.14 0.40 0.05
C ASP A 365 10.95 -0.39 1.07
N GLU A 366 12.24 -0.66 0.81
CA GLU A 366 13.14 -1.26 1.80
C GLU A 366 13.26 -0.40 3.07
N ALA A 367 13.35 0.93 2.91
CA ALA A 367 13.40 1.85 4.05
C ALA A 367 12.07 1.91 4.81
N LEU A 368 10.94 1.97 4.09
CA LEU A 368 9.62 1.92 4.69
C LEU A 368 9.40 0.63 5.47
N ASP A 369 9.81 -0.50 4.89
CA ASP A 369 9.69 -1.82 5.51
C ASP A 369 10.48 -1.92 6.81
N LEU A 370 11.70 -1.38 6.85
CA LEU A 370 12.44 -1.28 8.10
C LEU A 370 11.64 -0.47 9.12
N VAL A 371 11.20 0.75 8.79
CA VAL A 371 10.49 1.62 9.76
C VAL A 371 9.26 0.94 10.35
N ARG A 372 8.46 0.25 9.52
CA ARG A 372 7.19 -0.36 9.95
C ARG A 372 7.33 -1.73 10.62
N SER A 373 8.47 -2.40 10.45
CA SER A 373 8.73 -3.74 11.03
C SER A 373 9.50 -3.70 12.35
N ARG A 374 10.02 -2.54 12.75
CA ARG A 374 10.76 -2.37 14.00
C ARG A 374 9.89 -2.72 15.22
N PRO A 375 10.46 -3.37 16.25
CA PRO A 375 9.76 -3.55 17.51
C PRO A 375 9.27 -2.21 18.08
N GLY A 376 7.99 -2.12 18.40
CA GLY A 376 7.38 -0.88 18.90
C GLY A 376 7.09 0.18 17.84
N ALA A 377 7.18 -0.14 16.55
CA ALA A 377 6.76 0.76 15.48
C ALA A 377 5.30 1.23 15.69
N THR A 378 5.09 2.53 15.50
CA THR A 378 3.79 3.19 15.72
C THR A 378 3.26 3.81 14.43
N THR A 379 1.95 4.04 14.39
CA THR A 379 1.31 4.90 13.37
C THR A 379 2.01 6.25 13.25
N GLY A 380 2.43 6.86 14.37
CA GLY A 380 3.13 8.14 14.37
C GLY A 380 4.44 8.11 13.58
N GLN A 381 5.23 7.04 13.72
CA GLN A 381 6.47 6.88 12.95
C GLN A 381 6.20 6.62 11.47
N LEU A 382 5.15 5.86 11.13
CA LEU A 382 4.75 5.62 9.74
C LEU A 382 4.35 6.93 9.04
N VAL A 383 3.50 7.73 9.69
CA VAL A 383 3.07 9.04 9.19
C VAL A 383 4.26 10.00 9.08
N ALA A 384 5.15 10.00 10.08
CA ALA A 384 6.33 10.86 10.06
C ALA A 384 7.30 10.48 8.93
N PHE A 385 7.54 9.19 8.70
CA PHE A 385 8.33 8.73 7.54
C PHE A 385 7.73 9.22 6.23
N ALA A 386 6.42 9.07 6.04
CA ALA A 386 5.75 9.56 4.83
C ALA A 386 5.87 11.08 4.67
N ALA A 387 5.72 11.86 5.76
CA ALA A 387 5.88 13.31 5.72
C ALA A 387 7.31 13.72 5.30
N GLY A 388 8.33 13.05 5.85
CA GLY A 388 9.72 13.25 5.45
C GLY A 388 9.98 12.86 4.00
N TRP A 389 9.40 11.75 3.53
CA TRP A 389 9.50 11.30 2.15
C TRP A 389 8.90 12.31 1.16
N GLN A 390 7.72 12.86 1.46
CA GLN A 390 6.99 13.77 0.56
C GLN A 390 7.52 15.19 0.58
N HIS A 391 7.92 15.68 1.75
CA HIS A 391 8.19 17.11 1.98
C HIS A 391 9.62 17.36 2.46
N GLY A 392 10.49 16.34 2.46
CA GLY A 392 11.84 16.44 2.96
C GLY A 392 11.86 16.91 4.43
N PRO A 393 12.91 17.64 4.85
CA PRO A 393 13.02 18.16 6.21
C PRO A 393 11.89 19.11 6.63
N ASP A 394 11.20 19.75 5.68
CA ASP A 394 10.10 20.67 5.98
C ASP A 394 8.84 19.94 6.43
N GLY A 395 8.67 18.67 6.04
CA GLY A 395 7.61 17.80 6.55
C GLY A 395 7.79 17.34 8.00
N CYS A 396 8.97 17.59 8.58
CA CYS A 396 9.34 17.11 9.90
C CYS A 396 9.17 18.16 11.01
N ARG A 397 8.48 19.27 10.73
CA ARG A 397 8.34 20.43 11.63
C ARG A 397 7.04 20.44 12.41
#